data_AF-A0AAT9EM71-F1
#
_entry.id   AF-A0AAT9EM71-F1
#
_cell.length_a   1.000
_cell.length_b   1.000
_cell.length_c   1.000
_cell.angle_alpha   90.00
_cell.angle_beta   90.00
_cell.angle_gamma   90.00
#
_symmetry.space_group_name_H-M   'P 1'
#
loop_
_entity.id
_entity.type
_entity.pdbx_description
1 polymer ?
#
loop_
_entity_poly.entity_id
_entity_poly.type
_entity_poly.pdbx_seq_one_letter_code
_entity_poly.pdbx_strand_id
1 'polypeptide(L)'
;MKIPKRLQPLVDDGLIDDVIRRLKSGKEADVFIVRCGDEIRCAKVYKEAEKRNFKQAVHYQEGRKVRNSRDARAMSKGSKFGRQQQEEAWQNTEVDALYLLAKAGVRVPQPDICLDGVLLMELITDEEGLVAPRLSDVILTPEQARADHALMMNYAVRMLCAGLVHGDLSEFNVLMDKDGPVIIDLPQVVDAAANNHAKSMFERDIGNLAEYYGQFAPELRDSQYAKEIWALYQEGNLTPDSVLSGRFSETLKRADVGSVLEEIQAAGEEHQRRMMARNAEE
;
A
#
# COMPACT_ATOMS: atom_id res chain seq x y z
N MET A 1 -0.66 31.02 5.52
CA MET A 1 -0.61 30.87 4.04
C MET A 1 -2.04 30.97 3.48
N LYS A 2 -2.28 31.28 2.20
CA LYS A 2 -3.65 31.18 1.65
C LYS A 2 -4.05 29.70 1.60
N ILE A 3 -5.15 29.33 2.25
CA ILE A 3 -5.65 27.95 2.29
C ILE A 3 -5.97 27.49 0.85
N PRO A 4 -5.38 26.38 0.38
CA PRO A 4 -5.73 25.80 -0.91
C PRO A 4 -7.22 25.45 -0.96
N LYS A 5 -7.90 25.75 -2.08
CA LYS A 5 -9.35 25.51 -2.23
C LYS A 5 -9.79 24.08 -1.87
N ARG A 6 -8.91 23.10 -2.04
CA ARG A 6 -9.17 21.69 -1.76
C ARG A 6 -9.10 21.31 -0.29
N LEU A 7 -8.41 22.11 0.54
CA LEU A 7 -8.40 21.94 1.99
C LEU A 7 -9.53 22.74 2.65
N GLN A 8 -10.17 23.66 1.93
CA GLN A 8 -11.24 24.51 2.47
C GLN A 8 -12.40 23.70 3.08
N PRO A 9 -12.90 22.60 2.47
CA PRO A 9 -13.96 21.80 3.09
C PRO A 9 -13.57 21.25 4.46
N LEU A 10 -12.34 20.73 4.60
CA LEU A 10 -11.82 20.20 5.87
C LEU A 10 -11.64 21.30 6.92
N VAL A 11 -11.31 22.53 6.49
CA VAL A 11 -11.23 23.69 7.38
C VAL A 11 -12.63 24.12 7.82
N ASP A 12 -13.58 24.19 6.89
CA ASP A 12 -14.96 24.58 7.17
C ASP A 12 -15.67 23.57 8.10
N ASP A 13 -15.32 22.28 7.99
CA ASP A 13 -15.79 21.20 8.87
C ASP A 13 -15.04 21.13 10.22
N GLY A 14 -14.02 21.95 10.45
CA GLY A 14 -13.25 21.99 11.69
C GLY A 14 -12.28 20.83 11.90
N LEU A 15 -11.92 20.12 10.82
CA LEU A 15 -10.92 19.04 10.84
C LEU A 15 -9.49 19.59 10.74
N ILE A 16 -9.32 20.75 10.10
CA ILE A 16 -8.04 21.46 9.97
C ILE A 16 -8.24 22.89 10.48
N ASP A 17 -7.42 23.33 11.43
CA ASP A 17 -7.47 24.71 11.93
C ASP A 17 -6.66 25.67 11.05
N ASP A 18 -5.48 25.22 10.59
CA ASP A 18 -4.59 26.05 9.76
C ASP A 18 -3.74 25.21 8.80
N VAL A 19 -3.42 25.82 7.65
CA VAL A 19 -2.47 25.26 6.68
C VAL A 19 -1.15 26.00 6.82
N ILE A 20 -0.18 25.34 7.47
CA ILE A 20 1.10 25.93 7.84
C ILE A 20 1.93 26.20 6.57
N ARG A 21 2.22 25.14 5.80
CA ARG A 21 2.96 25.23 4.55
C ARG A 21 2.74 24.01 3.66
N ARG A 22 3.03 24.18 2.37
CA ARG A 22 3.16 23.04 1.46
C ARG A 22 4.50 22.34 1.70
N LEU A 23 4.47 21.03 1.86
CA LEU A 23 5.65 20.20 2.04
C LEU A 23 6.22 19.72 0.70
N LYS A 24 5.37 19.09 -0.13
CA LYS A 24 5.79 18.51 -1.42
C LYS A 24 4.73 18.74 -2.48
N SER A 25 5.19 18.90 -3.72
CA SER A 25 4.36 18.90 -4.92
C SER A 25 4.71 17.66 -5.74
N GLY A 26 3.77 16.74 -5.90
CA GLY A 26 3.93 15.56 -6.75
C GLY A 26 3.16 15.68 -8.06
N LYS A 27 3.34 14.70 -8.95
CA LYS A 27 2.51 14.56 -10.16
C LYS A 27 1.07 14.15 -9.81
N GLU A 28 0.92 13.34 -8.77
CA GLU A 28 -0.34 12.68 -8.39
C GLU A 28 -1.00 13.34 -7.18
N ALA A 29 -0.22 13.87 -6.23
CA ALA A 29 -0.73 14.53 -5.04
C ALA A 29 0.15 15.69 -4.60
N ASP A 30 -0.43 16.61 -3.84
CA ASP A 30 0.29 17.65 -3.11
C ASP A 30 0.19 17.37 -1.61
N VAL A 31 1.30 17.49 -0.88
CA VAL A 31 1.34 17.24 0.57
C VAL A 31 1.52 18.56 1.30
N PHE A 32 0.67 18.80 2.30
CA PHE A 32 0.69 20.01 3.14
C PHE A 32 0.90 19.62 4.60
N ILE A 33 1.58 20.49 5.35
CA ILE A 33 1.62 20.44 6.81
C ILE A 33 0.46 21.29 7.31
N VAL A 34 -0.37 20.69 8.15
CA VAL A 34 -1.59 21.28 8.68
C VAL A 34 -1.63 21.15 10.20
N ARG A 35 -2.37 22.04 10.85
CA ARG A 35 -2.67 21.99 12.28
C ARG A 35 -4.07 21.43 12.48
N CYS A 36 -4.19 20.43 13.36
CA CYS A 36 -5.45 19.81 13.78
C CYS A 36 -5.46 19.79 15.32
N GLY A 37 -6.13 20.76 15.93
CA GLY A 37 -6.03 21.06 17.35
C GLY A 37 -4.60 21.41 17.77
N ASP A 38 -4.09 20.68 18.76
CA ASP A 38 -2.72 20.80 19.25
C ASP A 38 -1.71 19.99 18.44
N GLU A 39 -2.17 19.17 17.48
CA GLU A 39 -1.33 18.30 16.68
C GLU A 39 -0.98 18.89 15.32
N ILE A 40 0.22 18.55 14.83
CA ILE A 40 0.66 18.84 13.46
C ILE A 40 0.58 17.56 12.64
N ARG A 41 -0.10 17.62 11.50
CA ARG A 41 -0.36 16.47 10.62
C ARG A 41 0.00 16.78 9.16
N CYS A 42 0.02 15.74 8.36
CA CYS A 42 0.13 15.80 6.90
C CYS A 42 -1.25 15.70 6.25
N ALA A 43 -1.50 16.56 5.26
CA ALA A 43 -2.65 16.45 4.36
C ALA A 43 -2.16 16.12 2.93
N LYS A 44 -2.38 14.88 2.46
CA LYS A 44 -2.11 14.45 1.08
C LYS A 44 -3.36 14.71 0.22
N VAL A 45 -3.26 15.68 -0.68
CA VAL A 45 -4.35 16.13 -1.56
C VAL A 45 -4.16 15.53 -2.95
N TYR A 46 -5.01 14.58 -3.35
CA TYR A 46 -4.93 13.87 -4.64
C TYR A 46 -5.43 14.71 -5.81
N LYS A 47 -4.70 14.71 -6.94
CA LYS A 47 -5.02 15.46 -8.17
C LYS A 47 -6.13 14.78 -8.99
N GLU A 48 -6.81 15.55 -9.84
CA GLU A 48 -8.03 15.15 -10.55
C GLU A 48 -7.85 14.02 -11.59
N ALA A 49 -6.64 13.79 -12.09
CA ALA A 49 -6.36 12.69 -13.01
C ALA A 49 -6.49 11.33 -12.30
N GLU A 50 -5.96 11.23 -11.09
CA GLU A 50 -6.11 10.06 -10.25
C GLU A 50 -7.58 9.83 -9.89
N LYS A 51 -8.39 10.89 -9.69
CA LYS A 51 -9.84 10.82 -9.39
C LYS A 51 -10.66 9.95 -10.37
N ARG A 52 -10.16 9.65 -11.58
CA ARG A 52 -10.88 8.81 -12.55
C ARG A 52 -10.80 7.31 -12.24
N ASN A 53 -9.77 6.85 -11.55
CA ASN A 53 -9.68 5.47 -11.03
C ASN A 53 -10.61 5.22 -9.83
N PHE A 54 -11.26 6.28 -9.31
CA PHE A 54 -12.14 6.22 -8.14
C PHE A 54 -13.59 5.83 -8.49
N LYS A 55 -13.92 5.61 -9.78
CA LYS A 55 -15.31 5.38 -10.24
C LYS A 55 -15.73 3.90 -10.39
N GLN A 56 -14.88 2.94 -10.07
CA GLN A 56 -15.15 1.51 -10.36
C GLN A 56 -15.38 0.61 -9.14
N ALA A 57 -15.59 1.16 -7.94
CA ALA A 57 -16.07 0.41 -6.78
C ALA A 57 -17.56 0.68 -6.52
N VAL A 58 -18.43 0.38 -7.50
CA VAL A 58 -19.90 0.45 -7.32
C VAL A 58 -20.51 -0.88 -7.69
N HIS A 59 -20.29 -1.90 -6.86
CA HIS A 59 -21.09 -3.13 -6.87
C HIS A 59 -21.18 -3.71 -5.45
N TYR A 60 -21.81 -2.98 -4.53
CA TYR A 60 -22.38 -3.59 -3.32
C TYR A 60 -23.71 -2.92 -2.97
N GLN A 61 -24.63 -2.90 -3.93
CA GLN A 61 -26.03 -2.53 -3.68
C GLN A 61 -27.00 -3.45 -4.43
N GLU A 62 -26.97 -4.74 -4.13
CA GLU A 62 -28.13 -5.60 -4.35
C GLU A 62 -28.42 -6.37 -3.07
N GLY A 63 -29.35 -5.87 -2.27
CA GLY A 63 -29.85 -6.65 -1.15
C GLY A 63 -30.25 -5.88 0.09
N ARG A 64 -30.91 -4.73 -0.02
CA ARG A 64 -31.81 -4.24 1.04
C ARG A 64 -32.78 -3.19 0.48
N LYS A 65 -33.92 -3.69 0.00
CA LYS A 65 -35.14 -2.89 -0.16
C LYS A 65 -35.50 -2.28 1.20
N VAL A 66 -35.41 -0.97 1.35
CA VAL A 66 -36.10 -0.26 2.43
C VAL A 66 -37.22 0.58 1.81
N ARG A 67 -38.42 0.04 1.94
CA ARG A 67 -39.67 0.79 1.91
C ARG A 67 -39.60 1.85 3.01
N ASN A 68 -39.53 3.13 2.65
CA ASN A 68 -40.38 4.19 3.20
C ASN A 68 -39.93 5.58 2.73
N SER A 69 -40.91 6.37 2.26
CA SER A 69 -40.77 7.69 1.63
C SER A 69 -40.47 8.82 2.62
N ARG A 70 -39.56 8.62 3.57
CA ARG A 70 -39.07 9.65 4.51
C ARG A 70 -37.55 9.83 4.49
N ASP A 71 -36.78 8.85 4.03
CA ASP A 71 -35.30 8.89 4.04
C ASP A 71 -34.71 9.75 2.91
N ALA A 72 -35.48 10.05 1.87
CA ALA A 72 -35.05 10.96 0.80
C ALA A 72 -34.78 12.39 1.30
N ARG A 73 -35.37 12.81 2.44
CA ARG A 73 -35.13 14.14 3.03
C ARG A 73 -34.00 14.18 4.06
N ALA A 74 -33.53 13.03 4.54
CA ALA A 74 -32.36 12.94 5.42
C ALA A 74 -31.04 13.08 4.64
N MET A 75 -31.05 12.85 3.32
CA MET A 75 -29.90 13.08 2.45
C MET A 75 -29.55 14.57 2.26
N SER A 76 -30.46 15.50 2.58
CA SER A 76 -30.21 16.95 2.41
C SER A 76 -29.64 17.65 3.65
N LYS A 77 -29.51 16.95 4.78
CA LYS A 77 -28.95 17.49 6.02
C LYS A 77 -27.96 16.48 6.55
N GLY A 78 -26.67 16.76 6.39
CA GLY A 78 -25.52 15.90 6.71
C GLY A 78 -25.59 15.22 8.08
N SER A 79 -26.40 14.17 8.17
CA SER A 79 -26.48 13.30 9.33
C SER A 79 -25.27 12.37 9.31
N LYS A 80 -24.89 11.91 10.51
CA LYS A 80 -23.76 10.99 10.72
C LYS A 80 -23.79 9.78 9.75
N PHE A 81 -24.98 9.33 9.37
CA PHE A 81 -25.22 8.25 8.41
C PHE A 81 -25.02 8.66 6.93
N GLY A 82 -25.32 9.91 6.58
CA GLY A 82 -25.03 10.46 5.24
C GLY A 82 -23.55 10.72 5.01
N ARG A 83 -22.82 11.10 6.08
CA ARG A 83 -21.34 11.17 6.08
C ARG A 83 -20.73 9.79 5.98
N GLN A 84 -21.26 8.80 6.68
CA GLN A 84 -20.81 7.41 6.60
C GLN A 84 -20.97 6.79 5.20
N GLN A 85 -22.04 7.15 4.46
CA GLN A 85 -22.21 6.76 3.05
C GLN A 85 -21.36 7.59 2.06
N GLN A 86 -20.89 8.78 2.45
CA GLN A 86 -19.86 9.52 1.69
C GLN A 86 -18.45 8.98 1.98
N GLU A 87 -18.19 8.49 3.20
CA GLU A 87 -16.97 7.78 3.61
C GLU A 87 -16.81 6.45 2.87
N GLU A 88 -17.89 5.67 2.71
CA GLU A 88 -17.87 4.37 2.00
C GLU A 88 -17.63 4.49 0.48
N ALA A 89 -17.73 5.67 -0.11
CA ALA A 89 -17.58 5.88 -1.55
C ALA A 89 -16.15 6.27 -2.00
N TRP A 90 -15.20 6.38 -1.06
CA TRP A 90 -13.87 6.95 -1.34
C TRP A 90 -12.71 6.21 -0.64
N GLN A 91 -12.80 4.88 -0.53
CA GLN A 91 -11.64 4.04 -0.17
C GLN A 91 -10.70 3.92 -1.38
N ASN A 92 -9.53 4.57 -1.30
CA ASN A 92 -8.41 4.34 -2.21
C ASN A 92 -7.62 3.13 -1.68
N THR A 93 -7.18 2.23 -2.57
CA THR A 93 -6.26 1.13 -2.27
C THR A 93 -5.09 1.58 -1.38
N GLU A 94 -4.59 2.80 -1.56
CA GLU A 94 -3.53 3.37 -0.72
C GLU A 94 -3.95 3.53 0.75
N VAL A 95 -5.17 4.00 1.02
CA VAL A 95 -5.64 4.23 2.40
C VAL A 95 -5.86 2.90 3.10
N ASP A 96 -6.48 1.94 2.42
CA ASP A 96 -6.69 0.60 2.97
C ASP A 96 -5.35 -0.11 3.23
N ALA A 97 -4.37 0.06 2.33
CA ALA A 97 -3.02 -0.43 2.52
C ALA A 97 -2.36 0.21 3.75
N LEU A 98 -2.43 1.53 3.95
CA LEU A 98 -1.89 2.18 5.14
C LEU A 98 -2.47 1.59 6.43
N TYR A 99 -3.79 1.43 6.51
CA TYR A 99 -4.43 0.82 7.68
C TYR A 99 -4.00 -0.63 7.89
N LEU A 100 -3.91 -1.42 6.81
CA LEU A 100 -3.53 -2.83 6.88
C LEU A 100 -2.07 -2.99 7.33
N LEU A 101 -1.17 -2.18 6.79
CA LEU A 101 0.25 -2.20 7.12
C LEU A 101 0.52 -1.71 8.54
N ALA A 102 -0.15 -0.63 8.97
CA ALA A 102 -0.08 -0.17 10.36
C ALA A 102 -0.49 -1.28 11.33
N LYS A 103 -1.59 -2.00 11.02
CA LYS A 103 -2.06 -3.14 11.82
C LYS A 103 -1.11 -4.33 11.78
N ALA A 104 -0.39 -4.54 10.68
CA ALA A 104 0.66 -5.56 10.56
C ALA A 104 1.96 -5.19 11.31
N GLY A 105 2.02 -4.01 11.93
CA GLY A 105 3.19 -3.51 12.64
C GLY A 105 4.31 -3.05 11.72
N VAL A 106 3.97 -2.70 10.47
CA VAL A 106 4.89 -1.98 9.58
C VAL A 106 4.82 -0.50 9.92
N ARG A 107 5.99 0.15 10.04
CA ARG A 107 6.05 1.58 10.32
C ARG A 107 5.69 2.36 9.05
N VAL A 108 4.46 2.87 9.04
CA VAL A 108 3.90 3.79 8.04
C VAL A 108 3.29 5.01 8.75
N PRO A 109 3.01 6.13 8.04
CA PRO A 109 2.25 7.23 8.62
C PRO A 109 0.86 6.75 9.05
N GLN A 110 0.49 7.00 10.30
CA GLN A 110 -0.84 6.62 10.79
C GLN A 110 -1.91 7.42 10.03
N PRO A 111 -2.81 6.76 9.27
CA PRO A 111 -3.93 7.44 8.63
C PRO A 111 -4.96 7.83 9.69
N ASP A 112 -5.54 9.02 9.52
CA ASP A 112 -6.57 9.56 10.42
C ASP A 112 -7.93 9.59 9.71
N ILE A 113 -8.02 10.36 8.62
CA ILE A 113 -9.27 10.49 7.85
C ILE A 113 -8.99 10.73 6.37
N CYS A 114 -9.82 10.15 5.50
CA CYS A 114 -9.82 10.45 4.07
C CYS A 114 -11.17 11.08 3.69
N LEU A 115 -11.17 12.35 3.29
CA LEU A 115 -12.37 13.08 2.91
C LEU A 115 -12.11 13.99 1.69
N ASP A 116 -13.03 14.00 0.72
CA ASP A 116 -12.97 14.84 -0.49
C ASP A 116 -11.69 14.72 -1.35
N GLY A 117 -11.01 13.57 -1.26
CA GLY A 117 -9.72 13.34 -1.92
C GLY A 117 -8.54 14.00 -1.18
N VAL A 118 -8.68 14.18 0.13
CA VAL A 118 -7.63 14.58 1.06
C VAL A 118 -7.48 13.50 2.12
N LEU A 119 -6.28 12.92 2.20
CA LEU A 119 -5.89 12.01 3.28
C LEU A 119 -5.13 12.80 4.35
N LEU A 120 -5.70 12.87 5.55
CA LEU A 120 -5.02 13.33 6.76
C LEU A 120 -4.30 12.14 7.41
N MET A 121 -3.04 12.33 7.75
CA MET A 121 -2.18 11.31 8.35
C MET A 121 -1.09 11.94 9.22
N GLU A 122 -0.43 11.12 10.02
CA GLU A 122 0.72 11.49 10.83
C GLU A 122 1.79 12.27 10.04
N LEU A 123 2.33 13.33 10.65
CA LEU A 123 3.56 13.94 10.16
C LEU A 123 4.76 13.20 10.76
N ILE A 124 5.55 12.54 9.91
CA ILE A 124 6.78 11.88 10.34
C ILE A 124 7.85 12.95 10.61
N THR A 125 8.44 12.90 11.80
CA THR A 125 9.44 13.86 12.27
C THR A 125 10.71 13.20 12.75
N ASP A 126 11.82 13.91 12.67
CA ASP A 126 13.11 13.49 13.23
C ASP A 126 13.19 13.81 14.74
N GLU A 127 14.35 13.55 15.34
CA GLU A 127 14.63 13.82 16.76
C GLU A 127 14.47 15.30 17.16
N GLU A 128 14.62 16.22 16.22
CA GLU A 128 14.51 17.67 16.45
C GLU A 128 13.07 18.17 16.26
N GLY A 129 12.12 17.27 15.90
CA GLY A 129 10.74 17.61 15.58
C GLY A 129 10.60 18.28 14.21
N LEU A 130 11.62 18.23 13.36
CA LEU A 130 11.56 18.67 11.98
C LEU A 130 11.02 17.55 11.10
N VAL A 131 10.62 17.88 9.87
CA VAL A 131 10.12 16.87 8.93
C VAL A 131 11.21 15.85 8.65
N ALA A 132 10.91 14.58 8.86
CA ALA A 132 11.88 13.50 8.66
C ALA A 132 12.48 13.54 7.24
N PRO A 133 13.82 13.45 7.10
CA PRO A 133 14.46 13.36 5.80
C PRO A 133 14.12 12.03 5.13
N ARG A 134 14.24 11.97 3.79
CA ARG A 134 14.20 10.70 3.10
C ARG A 134 15.48 9.94 3.36
N LEU A 135 15.41 8.61 3.29
CA LEU A 135 16.58 7.74 3.35
C LEU A 135 17.65 8.19 2.34
N SER A 136 17.27 8.55 1.10
CA SER A 136 18.19 9.09 0.08
C SER A 136 19.01 10.30 0.51
N ASP A 137 18.51 11.08 1.48
CA ASP A 137 19.06 12.35 1.92
C ASP A 137 19.89 12.17 3.23
N VAL A 138 20.06 10.93 3.72
CA VAL A 138 20.78 10.58 4.96
C VAL A 138 22.08 9.83 4.64
N ILE A 139 23.12 10.09 5.45
CA ILE A 139 24.37 9.33 5.42
C ILE A 139 24.37 8.34 6.58
N LEU A 140 24.54 7.05 6.27
CA LEU A 140 24.51 5.99 7.27
C LEU A 140 25.91 5.50 7.62
N THR A 141 26.08 5.07 8.86
CA THR A 141 27.22 4.21 9.22
C THR A 141 26.97 2.78 8.73
N PRO A 142 28.01 1.96 8.51
CA PRO A 142 27.83 0.56 8.14
C PRO A 142 26.97 -0.22 9.16
N GLU A 143 27.08 0.10 10.45
CA GLU A 143 26.28 -0.53 11.52
C GLU A 143 24.81 -0.16 11.41
N GLN A 144 24.50 1.12 11.19
CA GLN A 144 23.14 1.60 11.00
C GLN A 144 22.51 1.01 9.73
N ALA A 145 23.26 0.99 8.63
CA ALA A 145 22.79 0.42 7.37
C ALA A 145 22.38 -1.06 7.51
N ARG A 146 23.13 -1.86 8.28
CA ARG A 146 22.76 -3.26 8.56
C ARG A 146 21.51 -3.38 9.43
N ALA A 147 21.40 -2.55 10.48
CA ALA A 147 20.25 -2.56 11.37
C ALA A 147 18.97 -2.14 10.63
N ASP A 148 19.02 -1.03 9.89
CA ASP A 148 17.89 -0.52 9.11
C ASP A 148 17.49 -1.48 8.00
N HIS A 149 18.46 -2.04 7.28
CA HIS A 149 18.18 -3.04 6.25
C HIS A 149 17.47 -4.26 6.82
N ALA A 150 17.93 -4.79 7.97
CA ALA A 150 17.27 -5.92 8.63
C ALA A 150 15.84 -5.58 9.06
N LEU A 151 15.61 -4.37 9.57
CA LEU A 151 14.27 -3.89 9.92
C LEU A 151 13.37 -3.76 8.68
N MET A 152 13.90 -3.23 7.57
CA MET A 152 13.20 -3.15 6.29
C MET A 152 12.84 -4.53 5.73
N MET A 153 13.69 -5.55 5.90
CA MET A 153 13.35 -6.93 5.52
C MET A 153 12.21 -7.48 6.38
N ASN A 154 12.18 -7.17 7.68
CA ASN A 154 11.04 -7.52 8.54
C ASN A 154 9.75 -6.81 8.10
N TYR A 155 9.83 -5.54 7.68
CA TYR A 155 8.68 -4.86 7.09
C TYR A 155 8.23 -5.52 5.79
N ALA A 156 9.14 -5.88 4.89
CA ALA A 156 8.82 -6.60 3.67
C ALA A 156 8.10 -7.93 3.93
N VAL A 157 8.55 -8.71 4.93
CA VAL A 157 7.86 -9.94 5.37
C VAL A 157 6.44 -9.62 5.85
N ARG A 158 6.29 -8.63 6.73
CA ARG A 158 4.97 -8.24 7.28
C ARG A 158 4.01 -7.74 6.21
N MET A 159 4.51 -6.94 5.26
CA MET A 159 3.74 -6.49 4.10
C MET A 159 3.26 -7.68 3.27
N LEU A 160 4.17 -8.62 2.96
CA LEU A 160 3.83 -9.80 2.16
C LEU A 160 2.88 -10.75 2.89
N CYS A 161 3.03 -10.94 4.21
CA CYS A 161 2.07 -11.67 5.05
C CYS A 161 0.69 -11.00 5.11
N ALA A 162 0.64 -9.67 4.99
CA ALA A 162 -0.60 -8.93 4.85
C ALA A 162 -1.18 -8.99 3.41
N GLY A 163 -0.51 -9.69 2.50
CA GLY A 163 -0.93 -9.86 1.10
C GLY A 163 -0.55 -8.69 0.19
N LEU A 164 0.35 -7.80 0.63
CA LEU A 164 0.71 -6.58 -0.10
C LEU A 164 2.18 -6.57 -0.54
N VAL A 165 2.39 -6.12 -1.78
CA VAL A 165 3.71 -5.73 -2.29
C VAL A 165 3.67 -4.23 -2.57
N HIS A 166 4.67 -3.48 -2.08
CA HIS A 166 4.71 -2.03 -2.22
C HIS A 166 4.66 -1.58 -3.68
N GLY A 167 5.43 -2.23 -4.54
CA GLY A 167 5.42 -2.01 -5.98
C GLY A 167 6.19 -0.79 -6.46
N ASP A 168 6.89 -0.08 -5.57
CA ASP A 168 7.81 1.03 -5.90
C ASP A 168 8.74 1.34 -4.71
N LEU A 169 9.15 0.33 -3.94
CA LEU A 169 9.95 0.58 -2.73
C LEU A 169 11.40 0.92 -3.11
N SER A 170 11.86 2.06 -2.62
CA SER A 170 13.21 2.60 -2.82
C SER A 170 13.57 3.58 -1.71
N GLU A 171 14.80 4.06 -1.69
CA GLU A 171 15.30 5.08 -0.74
C GLU A 171 14.54 6.42 -0.80
N PHE A 172 13.77 6.65 -1.87
CA PHE A 172 12.95 7.86 -2.01
C PHE A 172 11.58 7.74 -1.35
N ASN A 173 11.12 6.52 -1.10
CA ASN A 173 9.83 6.17 -0.50
C ASN A 173 9.99 5.65 0.95
N VAL A 174 11.14 5.94 1.56
CA VAL A 174 11.42 5.69 2.98
C VAL A 174 11.84 7.01 3.63
N LEU A 175 11.21 7.35 4.74
CA LEU A 175 11.63 8.45 5.62
C LEU A 175 12.42 7.89 6.81
N MET A 176 13.32 8.67 7.37
CA MET A 176 14.06 8.30 8.57
C MET A 176 13.57 9.11 9.76
N ASP A 177 12.81 8.48 10.66
CA ASP A 177 12.47 9.04 11.96
C ASP A 177 13.52 8.65 13.01
N LYS A 178 13.33 9.12 14.25
CA LYS A 178 14.24 8.83 15.37
C LYS A 178 14.34 7.35 15.75
N ASP A 179 13.30 6.56 15.43
CA ASP A 179 13.19 5.15 15.77
C ASP A 179 13.55 4.24 14.58
N GLY A 180 13.67 4.80 13.37
CA GLY A 180 14.21 4.14 12.19
C GLY A 180 13.44 4.45 10.89
N PRO A 181 13.51 3.55 9.89
CA PRO A 181 12.86 3.75 8.61
C PRO A 181 11.33 3.68 8.70
N VAL A 182 10.65 4.58 7.98
CA VAL A 182 9.20 4.68 7.82
C VAL A 182 8.84 4.60 6.34
N ILE A 183 8.04 3.60 5.96
CA ILE A 183 7.61 3.40 4.57
C ILE A 183 6.49 4.39 4.25
N ILE A 184 6.60 5.07 3.10
CA ILE A 184 5.60 6.04 2.62
C ILE A 184 5.24 5.78 1.16
N ASP A 185 4.15 6.42 0.71
CA ASP A 185 3.70 6.44 -0.69
C ASP A 185 3.32 5.06 -1.24
N LEU A 186 2.07 4.66 -0.98
CA LEU A 186 1.54 3.33 -1.36
C LEU A 186 0.54 3.35 -2.54
N PRO A 187 0.51 4.30 -3.49
CA PRO A 187 -0.46 4.25 -4.60
C PRO A 187 -0.18 3.11 -5.58
N GLN A 188 1.05 2.58 -5.62
CA GLN A 188 1.47 1.47 -6.52
C GLN A 188 1.41 0.09 -5.85
N VAL A 189 0.80 0.01 -4.66
CA VAL A 189 0.68 -1.25 -3.91
C VAL A 189 -0.18 -2.25 -4.69
N VAL A 190 0.26 -3.51 -4.71
CA VAL A 190 -0.44 -4.59 -5.41
C VAL A 190 -0.68 -5.78 -4.48
N ASP A 191 -1.75 -6.51 -4.77
CA ASP A 191 -2.03 -7.78 -4.10
C ASP A 191 -1.02 -8.85 -4.52
N ALA A 192 -0.39 -9.49 -3.53
CA ALA A 192 0.68 -10.45 -3.73
C ALA A 192 0.23 -11.76 -4.39
N ALA A 193 -1.04 -12.15 -4.21
CA ALA A 193 -1.61 -13.38 -4.74
C ALA A 193 -2.33 -13.16 -6.08
N ALA A 194 -3.00 -12.02 -6.24
CA ALA A 194 -3.83 -11.74 -7.41
C ALA A 194 -3.05 -11.09 -8.58
N ASN A 195 -1.86 -10.53 -8.34
CA ASN A 195 -1.07 -9.89 -9.40
C ASN A 195 0.06 -10.79 -9.91
N ASN A 196 0.02 -11.15 -11.20
CA ASN A 196 1.04 -11.98 -11.86
C ASN A 196 2.46 -11.37 -11.82
N HIS A 197 2.56 -10.05 -11.66
CA HIS A 197 3.83 -9.33 -11.57
C HIS A 197 4.31 -9.09 -10.13
N ALA A 198 3.53 -9.49 -9.12
CA ALA A 198 3.85 -9.26 -7.71
C ALA A 198 5.24 -9.77 -7.34
N LYS A 199 5.61 -10.98 -7.79
CA LYS A 199 6.95 -11.55 -7.56
C LYS A 199 8.06 -10.63 -8.04
N SER A 200 8.00 -10.23 -9.32
CA SER A 200 9.02 -9.38 -9.92
C SER A 200 9.07 -7.98 -9.30
N MET A 201 7.91 -7.44 -8.89
CA MET A 201 7.84 -6.15 -8.20
C MET A 201 8.48 -6.25 -6.81
N PHE A 202 8.17 -7.31 -6.05
CA PHE A 202 8.77 -7.58 -4.74
C PHE A 202 10.29 -7.77 -4.86
N GLU A 203 10.75 -8.58 -5.80
CA GLU A 203 12.19 -8.80 -6.01
C GLU A 203 12.93 -7.50 -6.35
N ARG A 204 12.32 -6.63 -7.18
CA ARG A 204 12.87 -5.32 -7.51
C ARG A 204 12.89 -4.39 -6.29
N ASP A 205 11.81 -4.35 -5.52
CA ASP A 205 11.67 -3.52 -4.32
C ASP A 205 12.75 -3.86 -3.28
N ILE A 206 12.96 -5.15 -3.01
CA ILE A 206 14.03 -5.62 -2.09
C ILE A 206 15.42 -5.39 -2.69
N GLY A 207 15.58 -5.60 -3.99
CA GLY A 207 16.83 -5.32 -4.70
C GLY A 207 17.25 -3.84 -4.62
N ASN A 208 16.31 -2.91 -4.77
CA ASN A 208 16.57 -1.47 -4.64
C ASN A 208 17.12 -1.14 -3.24
N LEU A 209 16.52 -1.68 -2.19
CA LEU A 209 17.00 -1.48 -0.82
C LEU A 209 18.38 -2.12 -0.60
N ALA A 210 18.60 -3.34 -1.08
CA ALA A 210 19.90 -4.00 -0.99
C ALA A 210 21.00 -3.20 -1.69
N GLU A 211 20.71 -2.63 -2.86
CA GLU A 211 21.65 -1.78 -3.59
C GLU A 211 21.95 -0.47 -2.84
N TYR A 212 20.92 0.19 -2.31
CA TYR A 212 21.06 1.44 -1.56
C TYR A 212 21.88 1.22 -0.28
N TYR A 213 21.45 0.32 0.61
CA TYR A 213 22.18 0.04 1.85
C TYR A 213 23.56 -0.58 1.57
N GLY A 214 23.71 -1.28 0.45
CA GLY A 214 24.97 -1.80 -0.08
C GLY A 214 26.04 -0.74 -0.36
N GLN A 215 25.65 0.53 -0.52
CA GLN A 215 26.60 1.64 -0.64
C GLN A 215 27.39 1.86 0.67
N PHE A 216 26.79 1.51 1.82
CA PHE A 216 27.38 1.67 3.15
C PHE A 216 27.88 0.35 3.74
N ALA A 217 27.22 -0.77 3.42
CA ALA A 217 27.61 -2.12 3.82
C ALA A 217 27.59 -3.07 2.60
N PRO A 218 28.71 -3.18 1.85
CA PRO A 218 28.77 -3.84 0.54
C PRO A 218 28.23 -5.27 0.49
N GLU A 219 28.36 -6.02 1.57
CA GLU A 219 27.88 -7.40 1.69
C GLU A 219 26.35 -7.54 1.55
N LEU A 220 25.59 -6.46 1.74
CA LEU A 220 24.13 -6.48 1.59
C LEU A 220 23.70 -6.66 0.14
N ARG A 221 24.51 -6.24 -0.83
CA ARG A 221 24.22 -6.41 -2.27
C ARG A 221 24.16 -7.88 -2.69
N ASP A 222 24.94 -8.72 -2.04
CA ASP A 222 25.03 -10.15 -2.34
C ASP A 222 23.95 -10.97 -1.62
N SER A 223 23.12 -10.32 -0.79
CA SER A 223 22.04 -10.99 -0.07
C SER A 223 20.90 -11.39 -1.00
N GLN A 224 20.24 -12.49 -0.69
CA GLN A 224 19.15 -13.05 -1.48
C GLN A 224 17.81 -13.05 -0.72
N TYR A 225 17.59 -12.05 0.14
CA TYR A 225 16.36 -11.92 0.93
C TYR A 225 15.11 -11.94 0.06
N ALA A 226 15.13 -11.27 -1.10
CA ALA A 226 14.03 -11.27 -2.05
C ALA A 226 13.55 -12.69 -2.40
N LYS A 227 14.50 -13.55 -2.81
CA LYS A 227 14.21 -14.93 -3.22
C LYS A 227 13.82 -15.80 -2.03
N GLU A 228 14.51 -15.64 -0.90
CA GLU A 228 14.24 -16.38 0.34
C GLU A 228 12.82 -16.11 0.87
N ILE A 229 12.46 -14.83 1.03
CA ILE A 229 11.13 -14.42 1.52
C ILE A 229 10.03 -14.89 0.57
N TRP A 230 10.23 -14.72 -0.75
CA TRP A 230 9.22 -15.12 -1.73
C TRP A 230 9.04 -16.64 -1.78
N ALA A 231 10.11 -17.42 -1.67
CA ALA A 231 10.01 -18.87 -1.61
C ALA A 231 9.22 -19.34 -0.38
N LEU A 232 9.50 -18.79 0.80
CA LEU A 232 8.73 -19.07 2.01
C LEU A 232 7.24 -18.70 1.85
N TYR A 233 6.96 -17.59 1.17
CA TYR A 233 5.58 -17.18 0.87
C TYR A 233 4.88 -18.18 -0.06
N GLN A 234 5.53 -18.60 -1.15
CA GLN A 234 4.96 -19.56 -2.11
C GLN A 234 4.72 -20.93 -1.49
N GLU A 235 5.54 -21.34 -0.53
CA GLU A 235 5.37 -22.59 0.20
C GLU A 235 4.33 -22.50 1.34
N GLY A 236 3.80 -21.31 1.63
CA GLY A 236 2.85 -21.07 2.73
C GLY A 236 3.50 -21.11 4.12
N ASN A 237 4.83 -21.00 4.20
CA ASN A 237 5.63 -21.08 5.42
C ASN A 237 6.03 -19.70 5.97
N LEU A 238 5.73 -18.61 5.25
CA LEU A 238 6.08 -17.26 5.67
C LEU A 238 5.17 -16.79 6.83
N THR A 239 5.80 -16.34 7.91
CA THR A 239 5.16 -15.75 9.08
C THR A 239 5.83 -14.42 9.42
N PRO A 240 5.17 -13.50 10.14
CA PRO A 240 5.77 -12.22 10.56
C PRO A 240 7.05 -12.36 11.39
N ASP A 241 7.25 -13.52 12.02
CA ASP A 241 8.42 -13.84 12.87
C ASP A 241 9.40 -14.81 12.18
N SER A 242 9.25 -15.03 10.86
CA SER A 242 10.14 -15.89 10.09
C SER A 242 11.58 -15.37 10.14
N VAL A 243 12.49 -16.22 10.62
CA VAL A 243 13.92 -15.89 10.69
C VAL A 243 14.53 -16.01 9.30
N LEU A 244 15.10 -14.91 8.81
CA LEU A 244 15.73 -14.83 7.49
C LEU A 244 17.25 -14.97 7.60
N SER A 245 17.85 -15.70 6.67
CA SER A 245 19.29 -15.91 6.60
C SER A 245 19.99 -14.97 5.60
N GLY A 246 19.23 -14.37 4.69
CA GLY A 246 19.75 -13.60 3.56
C GLY A 246 20.44 -14.48 2.50
N ARG A 247 20.36 -15.81 2.63
CA ARG A 247 20.99 -16.77 1.71
C ARG A 247 19.91 -17.66 1.13
N PHE A 248 19.90 -17.79 -0.19
CA PHE A 248 18.94 -18.65 -0.86
C PHE A 248 19.66 -19.61 -1.80
N SER A 249 19.28 -20.90 -1.72
CA SER A 249 19.70 -21.90 -2.69
C SER A 249 18.52 -22.21 -3.58
N GLU A 250 18.62 -21.78 -4.83
CA GLU A 250 17.58 -21.97 -5.83
C GLU A 250 17.48 -23.46 -6.14
N THR A 251 16.50 -24.12 -5.51
CA THR A 251 16.18 -25.50 -5.88
C THR A 251 15.43 -25.41 -7.20
N LEU A 252 16.13 -25.61 -8.32
CA LEU A 252 15.54 -25.71 -9.65
C LEU A 252 14.69 -26.98 -9.76
N LYS A 253 13.56 -27.04 -9.04
CA LYS A 253 12.47 -27.91 -9.43
C LYS A 253 11.88 -27.29 -10.69
N ARG A 254 12.23 -27.86 -11.85
CA ARG A 254 11.53 -27.56 -13.11
C ARG A 254 10.04 -27.73 -12.83
N ALA A 255 9.26 -26.67 -13.06
CA ALA A 255 7.81 -26.79 -13.08
C ALA A 255 7.45 -27.94 -14.03
N ASP A 256 6.61 -28.86 -13.56
CA ASP A 256 6.13 -29.95 -14.40
C ASP A 256 5.08 -29.40 -15.37
N VAL A 257 5.57 -28.76 -16.43
CA VAL A 257 4.75 -28.21 -17.52
C VAL A 257 3.93 -29.33 -18.18
N GLY A 258 4.38 -30.59 -18.09
CA GLY A 258 3.64 -31.76 -18.57
C GLY A 258 2.31 -31.92 -17.83
N SER A 259 2.34 -31.92 -16.50
CA SER A 259 1.12 -32.06 -15.68
C SER A 259 0.07 -30.96 -15.98
N VAL A 260 0.50 -29.72 -16.15
CA VAL A 260 -0.39 -28.58 -16.44
C VAL A 260 -0.98 -28.68 -17.85
N LEU A 261 -0.18 -29.10 -18.84
CA LEU A 261 -0.66 -29.31 -20.20
C LEU A 261 -1.66 -30.48 -20.27
N GLU A 262 -1.42 -31.55 -19.51
CA GLU A 262 -2.34 -32.68 -19.40
C GLU A 262 -3.69 -32.27 -18.81
N GLU A 263 -3.71 -31.44 -17.76
CA GLU A 263 -4.95 -30.91 -17.17
C GLU A 263 -5.72 -30.00 -18.14
N ILE A 264 -5.04 -29.11 -18.86
CA ILE A 264 -5.66 -28.24 -19.87
C ILE A 264 -6.27 -29.07 -20.99
N GLN A 265 -5.55 -30.11 -21.45
CA GLN A 265 -6.03 -30.98 -22.52
C GLN A 265 -7.23 -31.82 -22.06
N ALA A 266 -7.19 -32.36 -20.84
CA ALA A 266 -8.32 -33.08 -20.25
C ALA A 266 -9.58 -32.20 -20.13
N ALA A 267 -9.42 -30.94 -19.67
CA ALA A 267 -10.51 -29.98 -19.60
C ALA A 267 -11.07 -29.61 -20.98
N GLY A 268 -10.21 -29.48 -21.99
CA GLY A 268 -10.61 -29.22 -23.38
C GLY A 268 -11.43 -30.37 -23.98
N GLU A 269 -10.98 -31.62 -23.78
CA GLU A 269 -11.68 -32.82 -24.26
C GLU A 269 -13.04 -33.01 -23.57
N GLU A 270 -13.13 -32.70 -22.27
CA GLU A 270 -14.40 -32.71 -21.55
C GLU A 270 -15.37 -31.65 -22.09
N HIS A 271 -14.87 -30.44 -22.37
CA HIS A 271 -15.68 -29.37 -22.95
C HIS A 271 -16.22 -29.74 -24.35
N GLN A 272 -15.37 -30.33 -25.21
CA GLN A 272 -15.80 -30.82 -26.51
C GLN A 272 -16.84 -31.93 -26.41
N ARG A 273 -16.67 -32.88 -25.48
CA ARG A 273 -17.69 -33.93 -25.22
C ARG A 273 -19.03 -33.34 -24.81
N ARG A 274 -19.05 -32.35 -23.93
CA ARG A 274 -20.28 -31.65 -23.51
C ARG A 274 -20.95 -30.91 -24.68
N MET A 275 -20.16 -30.27 -25.55
CA MET A 275 -20.69 -29.59 -26.73
C MET A 275 -21.27 -30.56 -27.76
N MET A 276 -20.62 -31.71 -28.01
CA MET A 276 -21.16 -32.73 -28.91
C MET A 276 -22.43 -33.38 -28.36
N ALA A 277 -22.49 -33.65 -27.05
CA ALA A 277 -23.70 -34.17 -26.42
C ALA A 277 -24.89 -33.21 -26.56
N ARG A 278 -24.64 -31.91 -26.37
CA ARG A 278 -25.66 -30.86 -26.52
C ARG A 278 -26.17 -30.71 -27.96
N ASN A 279 -25.27 -30.83 -28.94
CA ASN A 279 -25.64 -30.75 -30.36
C ASN A 279 -26.30 -32.03 -30.89
N ALA A 280 -26.21 -33.16 -30.17
CA ALA A 280 -26.86 -34.41 -30.53
C ALA A 280 -28.29 -34.54 -29.93
N GLU A 281 -28.67 -33.62 -29.04
CA GLU A 281 -30.01 -33.54 -28.43
C GLU A 281 -30.94 -32.51 -29.13
N GLU A 282 -30.43 -31.78 -30.14
CA GLU A 282 -31.21 -30.92 -31.06
C GLU A 282 -31.57 -31.66 -32.36
#